data_AF-A0A1L3FB23-F1
#
_entry.id   AF-A0A1L3FB23-F1
#
_cell.length_a   1.000
_cell.length_b   1.000
_cell.length_c   1.000
_cell.angle_alpha   90.00
_cell.angle_beta   90.00
_cell.angle_gamma   90.00
#
_symmetry.space_group_name_H-M   'P 1'
#
loop_
_entity.id
_entity.type
_entity.pdbx_description
1 polymer ?
#
loop_
_entity_poly.entity_id
_entity_poly.type
_entity_poly.pdbx_seq_one_letter_code
_entity_poly.pdbx_strand_id
1 'polypeptide(L)'
;MAEDERVFSHDNLDLEEEGMPSCPVPEDWRAELVWVHYKLFQPPESHPELAEGLPDCGIGWLGILDRLCTQLQYLLDEEGKGNTIKLMQIKEEQGLLRVSWNGLLSQSTTANADKLIELACACSACTCEICSEEGRLYRRGSYLATACDLHAKGERVPMKPGLENIYIRRGEINGKIQILSCRRYDPKTNSFTDVSPASLGLE
;
A
#
# COMPACT_ATOMS: atom_id res chain seq x y z
N MET A 1 -2.55 8.08 54.85
CA MET A 1 -1.29 7.30 54.99
C MET A 1 -1.72 5.85 55.18
N ALA A 2 -1.46 4.87 54.33
CA ALA A 2 -0.76 4.72 53.05
C ALA A 2 -1.47 3.48 52.41
N GLU A 3 -1.97 3.59 51.18
CA GLU A 3 -1.40 2.93 49.99
C GLU A 3 -1.19 1.41 50.14
N ASP A 4 -2.15 0.65 49.60
CA ASP A 4 -2.09 -0.80 49.40
C ASP A 4 -1.79 -1.04 47.92
N GLU A 5 -0.50 -1.16 47.60
CA GLU A 5 0.02 -1.46 46.27
C GLU A 5 -0.23 -2.95 45.94
N ARG A 6 -1.28 -3.20 45.15
CA ARG A 6 -1.42 -4.48 44.44
C ARG A 6 -0.37 -4.56 43.33
N VAL A 7 0.73 -5.23 43.63
CA VAL A 7 1.69 -5.73 42.65
C VAL A 7 0.98 -6.71 41.71
N PHE A 8 0.64 -6.25 40.51
CA PHE A 8 0.31 -7.15 39.40
C PHE A 8 1.64 -7.59 38.77
N SER A 9 1.97 -8.87 38.93
CA SER A 9 3.03 -9.49 38.14
C SER A 9 2.66 -9.34 36.66
N HIS A 10 3.53 -8.68 35.91
CA HIS A 10 3.54 -8.82 34.47
C HIS A 10 4.08 -10.22 34.19
N ASP A 11 3.20 -11.21 34.17
CA ASP A 11 3.48 -12.48 33.55
C ASP A 11 3.67 -12.19 32.05
N ASN A 12 4.93 -12.22 31.64
CA ASN A 12 5.35 -12.25 30.24
C ASN A 12 4.57 -13.36 29.54
N LEU A 13 3.66 -12.97 28.65
CA LEU A 13 3.16 -13.85 27.63
C LEU A 13 4.25 -13.96 26.57
N ASP A 14 5.18 -14.89 26.81
CA ASP A 14 6.03 -15.47 25.79
C ASP A 14 5.13 -16.20 24.79
N LEU A 15 4.63 -15.44 23.81
CA LEU A 15 4.16 -16.00 22.55
C LEU A 15 5.39 -16.26 21.71
N GLU A 16 5.93 -17.48 21.82
CA GLU A 16 6.83 -18.05 20.82
C GLU A 16 6.06 -18.12 19.48
N GLU A 17 6.10 -17.03 18.71
CA GLU A 17 5.62 -17.01 17.32
C GLU A 17 6.57 -17.84 16.46
N GLU A 18 6.21 -19.11 16.25
CA GLU A 18 6.90 -19.97 15.31
C GLU A 18 6.97 -19.30 13.91
N GLY A 19 8.16 -18.81 13.56
CA GLY A 19 8.47 -18.25 12.24
C GLY A 19 9.09 -16.85 12.22
N MET A 20 9.23 -16.17 13.36
CA MET A 20 9.99 -14.90 13.41
C MET A 20 11.51 -15.17 13.46
N PRO A 21 12.33 -14.56 12.58
CA PRO A 21 13.77 -14.71 12.64
C PRO A 21 14.36 -14.05 13.90
N SER A 22 15.50 -14.55 14.39
CA SER A 22 16.13 -14.19 15.68
C SER A 22 17.07 -12.97 15.65
N CYS A 23 17.02 -12.16 14.58
CA CYS A 23 17.88 -11.00 14.34
C CYS A 23 17.27 -9.71 14.95
N PRO A 24 18.07 -8.75 15.45
CA PRO A 24 17.55 -7.45 15.91
C PRO A 24 16.82 -6.68 14.81
N VAL A 25 15.80 -5.90 15.22
CA VAL A 25 14.98 -5.07 14.34
C VAL A 25 15.86 -4.07 13.55
N PRO A 26 15.72 -3.97 12.21
CA PRO A 26 16.53 -3.06 11.37
C PRO A 26 16.27 -1.56 11.65
N GLU A 27 17.25 -0.67 11.41
CA GLU A 27 17.08 0.80 11.56
C GLU A 27 16.42 1.51 10.34
N ASP A 28 16.24 0.81 9.22
CA ASP A 28 15.55 1.31 8.02
C ASP A 28 14.07 0.87 8.07
N TRP A 29 13.15 1.83 8.04
CA TRP A 29 11.70 1.59 8.02
C TRP A 29 11.27 0.59 6.94
N ARG A 30 11.99 0.54 5.81
CA ARG A 30 11.72 -0.41 4.72
C ARG A 30 12.01 -1.84 5.17
N ALA A 31 13.14 -2.03 5.81
CA ALA A 31 13.58 -3.32 6.33
C ALA A 31 12.72 -3.72 7.54
N GLU A 32 12.28 -2.78 8.38
CA GLU A 32 11.27 -3.01 9.42
C GLU A 32 9.94 -3.50 8.83
N LEU A 33 9.41 -2.84 7.79
CA LEU A 33 8.20 -3.26 7.10
C LEU A 33 8.35 -4.68 6.53
N VAL A 34 9.48 -4.96 5.86
CA VAL A 34 9.81 -6.29 5.33
C VAL A 34 9.84 -7.32 6.45
N TRP A 35 10.45 -6.98 7.59
CA TRP A 35 10.57 -7.84 8.74
C TRP A 35 9.20 -8.19 9.35
N VAL A 36 8.37 -7.18 9.60
CA VAL A 36 7.01 -7.35 10.14
C VAL A 36 6.14 -8.21 9.21
N HIS A 37 6.30 -8.02 7.89
CA HIS A 37 5.53 -8.75 6.89
C HIS A 37 6.36 -9.82 6.17
N TYR A 38 7.27 -10.49 6.89
CA TYR A 38 8.28 -11.41 6.32
C TYR A 38 7.69 -12.44 5.34
N LYS A 39 6.49 -12.98 5.61
CA LYS A 39 5.81 -13.95 4.74
C LYS A 39 5.48 -13.41 3.35
N LEU A 40 5.17 -12.13 3.24
CA LEU A 40 4.87 -11.46 1.97
C LEU A 40 6.14 -11.05 1.22
N PHE A 41 7.22 -10.73 1.90
CA PHE A 41 8.45 -10.25 1.23
C PHE A 41 9.44 -11.37 0.95
N GLN A 42 9.44 -12.42 1.76
CA GLN A 42 10.35 -13.59 1.67
C GLN A 42 11.81 -13.18 1.46
N PRO A 43 12.37 -12.30 2.31
CA PRO A 43 13.76 -11.86 2.17
C PRO A 43 14.73 -13.02 2.47
N PRO A 44 16.02 -12.88 2.12
CA PRO A 44 17.05 -13.78 2.62
C PRO A 44 17.10 -13.78 4.16
N GLU A 45 17.49 -14.91 4.74
CA GLU A 45 17.52 -15.10 6.20
C GLU A 45 18.36 -14.02 6.88
N SER A 46 17.78 -13.37 7.90
CA SER A 46 18.41 -12.27 8.64
C SER A 46 18.81 -11.03 7.82
N HIS A 47 18.34 -10.91 6.57
CA HIS A 47 18.66 -9.80 5.66
C HIS A 47 17.40 -9.18 5.01
N PRO A 48 16.50 -8.56 5.80
CA PRO A 48 15.29 -7.90 5.29
C PRO A 48 15.58 -6.78 4.28
N GLU A 49 16.72 -6.11 4.39
CA GLU A 49 17.19 -5.08 3.45
C GLU A 49 17.48 -5.59 2.03
N LEU A 50 17.59 -6.92 1.86
CA LEU A 50 17.84 -7.56 0.57
C LEU A 50 16.57 -8.15 -0.06
N ALA A 51 15.38 -7.82 0.48
CA ALA A 51 14.11 -8.24 -0.11
C ALA A 51 13.98 -7.73 -1.56
N GLU A 52 13.53 -8.61 -2.46
CA GLU A 52 13.23 -8.23 -3.84
C GLU A 52 12.14 -7.15 -3.91
N GLY A 53 11.12 -7.27 -3.05
CA GLY A 53 10.04 -6.29 -2.92
C GLY A 53 10.35 -5.08 -2.05
N LEU A 54 11.61 -4.80 -1.66
CA LEU A 54 11.95 -3.67 -0.79
C LEU A 54 11.37 -2.35 -1.34
N PRO A 55 10.65 -1.54 -0.54
CA PRO A 55 10.01 -0.31 -1.02
C PRO A 55 10.97 0.75 -1.59
N ASP A 56 10.85 1.03 -2.90
CA ASP A 56 11.48 2.18 -3.56
C ASP A 56 10.48 3.35 -3.66
N CYS A 57 10.10 3.88 -2.50
CA CYS A 57 9.21 5.03 -2.37
C CYS A 57 9.49 5.81 -1.07
N GLY A 58 8.77 6.92 -0.88
CA GLY A 58 8.91 7.78 0.28
C GLY A 58 8.24 7.24 1.55
N ILE A 59 8.86 7.53 2.71
CA ILE A 59 8.40 7.14 4.05
C ILE A 59 6.95 7.55 4.37
N GLY A 60 6.46 8.65 3.77
CA GLY A 60 5.08 9.11 3.97
C GLY A 60 4.03 8.10 3.49
N TRP A 61 4.41 7.08 2.72
CA TRP A 61 3.54 5.98 2.30
C TRP A 61 3.67 4.71 3.14
N LEU A 62 4.51 4.68 4.19
CA LEU A 62 4.64 3.53 5.09
C LEU A 62 3.29 3.04 5.62
N GLY A 63 2.45 3.93 6.16
CA GLY A 63 1.13 3.55 6.67
C GLY A 63 0.16 3.03 5.60
N ILE A 64 0.39 3.32 4.32
CA ILE A 64 -0.36 2.74 3.20
C ILE A 64 0.12 1.30 2.95
N LEU A 65 1.44 1.10 2.94
CA LEU A 65 2.07 -0.21 2.71
C LEU A 65 1.82 -1.19 3.85
N ASP A 66 1.96 -0.76 5.10
CA ASP A 66 1.69 -1.56 6.29
C ASP A 66 0.23 -2.04 6.32
N ARG A 67 -0.71 -1.13 6.02
CA ARG A 67 -2.13 -1.48 5.87
C ARG A 67 -2.37 -2.47 4.73
N LEU A 68 -1.76 -2.24 3.56
CA LEU A 68 -1.87 -3.17 2.43
C LEU A 68 -1.36 -4.57 2.82
N CYS A 69 -0.18 -4.66 3.44
CA CYS A 69 0.43 -5.92 3.83
C CYS A 69 -0.41 -6.64 4.89
N THR A 70 -0.94 -5.92 5.88
CA THR A 70 -1.86 -6.47 6.88
C THR A 70 -3.12 -7.04 6.22
N GLN A 71 -3.73 -6.32 5.27
CA GLN A 71 -4.93 -6.77 4.58
C GLN A 71 -4.66 -7.96 3.64
N LEU A 72 -3.51 -8.01 2.98
CA LEU A 72 -3.11 -9.14 2.15
C LEU A 72 -2.88 -10.40 3.00
N GLN A 73 -2.24 -10.28 4.16
CA GLN A 73 -2.08 -11.42 5.08
C GLN A 73 -3.42 -11.93 5.57
N TYR A 74 -4.31 -11.02 6.01
CA TYR A 74 -5.65 -11.40 6.43
C TYR A 74 -6.42 -12.14 5.32
N LEU A 75 -6.32 -11.66 4.07
CA LEU A 75 -6.93 -12.32 2.91
C LEU A 75 -6.38 -13.74 2.70
N LEU A 76 -5.07 -13.95 2.87
CA LEU A 76 -4.44 -15.26 2.75
C LEU A 76 -4.87 -16.22 3.87
N ASP A 77 -5.02 -15.71 5.09
CA ASP A 77 -5.42 -16.51 6.26
C ASP A 77 -6.88 -16.99 6.14
N GLU A 78 -7.78 -16.15 5.62
CA GLU A 78 -9.22 -16.48 5.46
C GLU A 78 -9.51 -17.46 4.33
N GLU A 79 -8.84 -17.34 3.17
CA GLU A 79 -9.15 -18.14 1.97
C GLU A 79 -8.53 -19.56 2.00
N GLY A 80 -7.78 -19.89 3.06
CA GLY A 80 -7.30 -21.24 3.36
C GLY A 80 -5.98 -21.66 2.70
N LYS A 81 -5.55 -22.90 3.00
CA LYS A 81 -4.24 -23.43 2.62
C LYS A 81 -4.06 -23.51 1.10
N GLY A 82 -2.97 -22.93 0.59
CA GLY A 82 -2.54 -23.04 -0.80
C GLY A 82 -2.43 -21.71 -1.54
N ASN A 83 -3.05 -20.65 -1.02
CA ASN A 83 -2.87 -19.30 -1.53
C ASN A 83 -1.52 -18.73 -1.07
N THR A 84 -0.76 -18.13 -2.00
CA THR A 84 0.52 -17.50 -1.71
C THR A 84 0.65 -16.18 -2.45
N ILE A 85 1.27 -15.21 -1.79
CA ILE A 85 1.69 -13.93 -2.37
C ILE A 85 3.13 -13.68 -1.93
N LYS A 86 3.99 -13.33 -2.88
CA LYS A 86 5.26 -12.66 -2.63
C LYS A 86 5.27 -11.32 -3.37
N LEU A 87 5.57 -10.26 -2.64
CA LEU A 87 5.71 -8.90 -3.17
C LEU A 87 7.05 -8.81 -3.90
N MET A 88 7.00 -8.39 -5.17
CA MET A 88 8.14 -8.43 -6.08
C MET A 88 8.70 -7.04 -6.35
N GLN A 89 7.84 -6.03 -6.44
CA GLN A 89 8.28 -4.67 -6.65
C GLN A 89 7.30 -3.70 -6.01
N ILE A 90 7.85 -2.77 -5.24
CA ILE A 90 7.13 -1.65 -4.66
C ILE A 90 7.88 -0.40 -5.07
N LYS A 91 7.26 0.47 -5.86
CA LYS A 91 7.92 1.69 -6.35
C LYS A 91 6.97 2.87 -6.46
N GLU A 92 7.53 4.07 -6.47
CA GLU A 92 6.87 5.25 -7.01
C GLU A 92 6.95 5.26 -8.55
N GLU A 93 5.83 5.52 -9.20
CA GLU A 93 5.77 5.77 -10.64
C GLU A 93 4.77 6.88 -10.93
N GLN A 94 5.26 8.02 -11.42
CA GLN A 94 4.44 9.19 -11.78
C GLN A 94 3.59 9.72 -10.61
N GLY A 95 4.17 9.79 -9.42
CA GLY A 95 3.50 10.24 -8.19
C GLY A 95 2.49 9.24 -7.62
N LEU A 96 2.54 7.98 -8.07
CA LEU A 96 1.66 6.91 -7.61
C LEU A 96 2.46 5.72 -7.11
N LEU A 97 1.94 5.04 -6.10
CA LEU A 97 2.43 3.75 -5.68
C LEU A 97 2.11 2.67 -6.73
N ARG A 98 3.09 1.84 -7.05
CA ARG A 98 2.93 0.61 -7.84
C ARG A 98 3.43 -0.57 -7.03
N VAL A 99 2.60 -1.59 -6.95
CA VAL A 99 2.90 -2.86 -6.28
C VAL A 99 2.69 -3.98 -7.28
N SER A 100 3.71 -4.80 -7.47
CA SER A 100 3.61 -6.06 -8.21
C SER A 100 3.89 -7.22 -7.27
N TRP A 101 3.26 -8.35 -7.56
CA TRP A 101 3.36 -9.56 -6.76
C TRP A 101 3.35 -10.80 -7.66
N ASN A 102 3.87 -11.90 -7.13
CA ASN A 102 3.74 -13.23 -7.72
C ASN A 102 3.19 -14.20 -6.67
N GLY A 103 2.74 -15.36 -7.12
CA GLY A 103 2.21 -16.39 -6.24
C GLY A 103 1.06 -17.16 -6.88
N LEU A 104 0.40 -17.98 -6.07
CA LEU A 104 -0.73 -18.80 -6.47
C LEU A 104 -1.95 -18.33 -5.71
N LEU A 105 -2.95 -17.80 -6.42
CA LEU A 105 -4.21 -17.36 -5.84
C LEU A 105 -5.38 -17.96 -6.63
N SER A 106 -6.48 -18.28 -5.93
CA SER A 106 -7.76 -18.52 -6.58
C SER A 106 -8.25 -17.26 -7.31
N GLN A 107 -9.14 -17.40 -8.30
CA GLN A 107 -9.62 -16.26 -9.08
C GLN A 107 -10.30 -15.19 -8.20
N SER A 108 -11.07 -15.59 -7.19
CA SER A 108 -11.68 -14.66 -6.23
C SER A 108 -10.64 -13.94 -5.39
N THR A 109 -9.63 -14.68 -4.90
CA THR A 109 -8.56 -14.11 -4.08
C THR A 109 -7.69 -13.14 -4.88
N THR A 110 -7.40 -13.45 -6.14
CA THR A 110 -6.71 -12.52 -7.06
C THR A 110 -7.49 -11.22 -7.21
N ALA A 111 -8.80 -11.28 -7.43
CA ALA A 111 -9.62 -10.08 -7.55
C ALA A 111 -9.65 -9.24 -6.26
N ASN A 112 -9.65 -9.89 -5.09
CA ASN A 112 -9.58 -9.22 -3.79
C ASN A 112 -8.21 -8.59 -3.55
N ALA A 113 -7.11 -9.29 -3.84
CA ALA A 113 -5.76 -8.77 -3.73
C ALA A 113 -5.54 -7.56 -4.66
N ASP A 114 -6.00 -7.66 -5.92
CA ASP A 114 -5.95 -6.55 -6.87
C ASP A 114 -6.72 -5.33 -6.35
N LYS A 115 -7.91 -5.53 -5.76
CA LYS A 115 -8.69 -4.43 -5.16
C LYS A 115 -7.96 -3.76 -4.00
N LEU A 116 -7.26 -4.52 -3.16
CA LEU A 116 -6.45 -3.97 -2.06
C LEU A 116 -5.27 -3.14 -2.60
N ILE A 117 -4.59 -3.63 -3.62
CA ILE A 117 -3.48 -2.91 -4.28
C ILE A 117 -3.99 -1.64 -4.96
N GLU A 118 -5.15 -1.69 -5.63
CA GLU A 118 -5.78 -0.52 -6.23
C GLU A 118 -6.15 0.53 -5.18
N LEU A 119 -6.65 0.13 -4.01
CA LEU A 119 -6.91 1.05 -2.89
C LEU A 119 -5.63 1.70 -2.39
N ALA A 120 -4.55 0.93 -2.21
CA ALA A 120 -3.24 1.46 -1.82
C ALA A 120 -2.71 2.46 -2.85
N CYS A 121 -2.83 2.16 -4.14
CA CYS A 121 -2.47 3.06 -5.23
C CYS A 121 -3.30 4.35 -5.20
N ALA A 122 -4.62 4.26 -5.06
CA ALA A 122 -5.48 5.44 -4.98
C ALA A 122 -5.19 6.30 -3.74
N CYS A 123 -4.90 5.67 -2.61
CA CYS A 123 -4.48 6.34 -1.37
C CYS A 123 -3.18 7.13 -1.58
N SER A 124 -2.18 6.54 -2.24
CA SER A 124 -0.91 7.22 -2.53
C SER A 124 -1.06 8.47 -3.40
N ALA A 125 -2.08 8.50 -4.28
CA ALA A 125 -2.37 9.63 -5.18
C ALA A 125 -2.82 10.91 -4.46
N CYS A 126 -3.23 10.80 -3.20
CA CYS A 126 -3.67 11.91 -2.37
C CYS A 126 -2.94 11.99 -1.02
N THR A 127 -1.80 11.31 -0.89
CA THR A 127 -1.00 11.25 0.34
C THR A 127 0.42 11.70 0.05
N CYS A 128 0.94 12.64 0.84
CA CYS A 128 2.30 13.11 0.68
C CYS A 128 3.30 11.98 0.93
N GLU A 129 4.15 11.72 -0.07
CA GLU A 129 5.21 10.71 0.01
C GLU A 129 6.27 10.96 1.10
N ILE A 130 6.32 12.17 1.67
CA ILE A 130 7.33 12.56 2.67
C ILE A 130 6.77 12.49 4.08
N CYS A 131 5.56 13.02 4.31
CA CYS A 131 5.04 13.26 5.66
C CYS A 131 3.64 12.73 5.91
N SER A 132 3.09 11.90 5.02
CA SER A 132 1.75 11.27 5.11
C SER A 132 0.52 12.19 5.18
N GLU A 133 0.72 13.51 5.22
CA GLU A 133 -0.36 14.51 5.12
C GLU A 133 -1.05 14.52 3.74
N GLU A 134 -2.18 15.21 3.62
CA GLU A 134 -2.91 15.34 2.34
C GLU A 134 -1.99 15.86 1.23
N GLY A 135 -1.92 15.09 0.14
CA GLY A 135 -1.07 15.33 -1.01
C GLY A 135 -1.86 15.72 -2.27
N ARG A 136 -1.19 16.45 -3.16
CA ARG A 136 -1.62 16.73 -4.52
C ARG A 136 -0.49 16.37 -5.48
N LEU A 137 -0.83 16.18 -6.75
CA LEU A 137 0.16 15.88 -7.78
C LEU A 137 0.93 17.16 -8.15
N TYR A 138 2.24 17.09 -8.05
CA TYR A 138 3.18 18.16 -8.39
C TYR A 138 4.15 17.69 -9.48
N ARG A 139 4.52 18.61 -10.37
CA ARG A 139 5.56 18.42 -11.38
C ARG A 139 6.89 18.92 -10.86
N ARG A 140 7.84 18.00 -10.70
CA ARG A 140 9.23 18.23 -10.30
C ARG A 140 10.14 18.05 -11.52
N GLY A 141 10.24 19.08 -12.35
CA GLY A 141 10.96 18.97 -13.62
C GLY A 141 10.31 17.93 -14.54
N SER A 142 11.01 16.81 -14.80
CA SER A 142 10.55 15.75 -15.71
C SER A 142 9.72 14.65 -15.05
N TYR A 143 9.58 14.64 -13.73
CA TYR A 143 8.80 13.63 -13.02
C TYR A 143 7.65 14.24 -12.24
N LEU A 144 6.67 13.40 -11.91
CA LEU A 144 5.52 13.74 -11.09
C LEU A 144 5.69 13.11 -9.72
N ALA A 145 5.27 13.81 -8.68
CA ALA A 145 5.30 13.35 -7.30
C ALA A 145 4.03 13.78 -6.56
N THR A 146 3.52 12.97 -5.65
CA THR A 146 2.40 13.36 -4.78
C THR A 146 2.94 13.89 -3.46
N ALA A 147 2.67 15.17 -3.20
CA ALA A 147 3.20 15.88 -2.04
C ALA A 147 2.20 16.89 -1.48
N CYS A 148 2.32 17.22 -0.20
CA CYS A 148 1.60 18.34 0.40
C CYS A 148 2.23 19.67 -0.03
N ASP A 149 1.58 20.79 0.24
CA ASP A 149 2.06 22.12 -0.19
C ASP A 149 3.45 22.47 0.39
N LEU A 150 3.78 21.97 1.58
CA LEU A 150 5.10 22.14 2.20
C LEU A 150 6.21 21.37 1.47
N HIS A 151 5.87 20.23 0.87
CA HIS A 151 6.81 19.31 0.21
C HIS A 151 6.70 19.29 -1.32
N ALA A 152 5.75 20.05 -1.88
CA ALA A 152 5.41 20.12 -3.30
C ALA A 152 6.62 20.10 -4.23
N LYS A 153 7.57 21.02 -3.98
CA LYS A 153 8.72 21.34 -4.86
C LYS A 153 8.30 21.37 -6.33
N GLY A 154 8.03 22.55 -6.88
CA GLY A 154 7.64 22.69 -8.30
C GLY A 154 6.16 23.01 -8.47
N GLU A 155 5.62 22.70 -9.63
CA GLU A 155 4.31 23.23 -10.06
C GLU A 155 3.19 22.24 -9.79
N ARG A 156 2.09 22.73 -9.22
CA ARG A 156 0.89 21.90 -9.02
C ARG A 156 0.33 21.49 -10.37
N VAL A 157 0.09 20.20 -10.56
CA VAL A 157 -0.62 19.71 -11.74
C VAL A 157 -2.09 20.08 -11.59
N PRO A 158 -2.67 20.84 -12.53
CA PRO A 158 -4.07 21.23 -12.44
C PRO A 158 -4.96 19.99 -12.58
N MET A 159 -5.90 19.82 -11.64
CA MET A 159 -6.93 18.80 -11.71
C MET A 159 -8.21 19.42 -12.28
N LYS A 160 -8.84 18.74 -13.25
CA LYS A 160 -10.15 19.17 -13.75
C LYS A 160 -11.19 18.97 -12.64
N PRO A 161 -12.04 19.98 -12.35
CA PRO A 161 -13.12 19.82 -11.39
C PRO A 161 -13.98 18.60 -11.69
N GLY A 162 -14.27 17.81 -10.65
CA GLY A 162 -15.04 16.57 -10.75
C GLY A 162 -14.21 15.32 -11.03
N LEU A 163 -12.91 15.45 -11.39
CA LEU A 163 -11.99 14.31 -11.56
C LEU A 163 -11.12 14.04 -10.33
N GLU A 164 -11.39 14.70 -9.20
CA GLU A 164 -10.66 14.47 -7.97
C GLU A 164 -10.84 13.03 -7.50
N ASN A 165 -9.70 12.38 -7.18
CA ASN A 165 -9.64 11.03 -6.65
C ASN A 165 -10.35 9.98 -7.54
N ILE A 166 -10.48 10.24 -8.84
CA ILE A 166 -10.97 9.25 -9.79
C ILE A 166 -9.84 8.27 -10.13
N TYR A 167 -10.07 7.00 -9.81
CA TYR A 167 -9.24 5.88 -10.18
C TYR A 167 -9.84 5.18 -11.41
N ILE A 168 -9.07 5.14 -12.49
CA ILE A 168 -9.47 4.51 -13.76
C ILE A 168 -8.58 3.31 -13.99
N ARG A 169 -9.18 2.12 -14.04
CA ARG A 169 -8.51 0.92 -14.53
C ARG A 169 -8.78 0.79 -16.01
N ARG A 170 -7.71 0.77 -16.82
CA ARG A 170 -7.79 0.48 -18.25
C ARG A 170 -7.22 -0.91 -18.51
N GLY A 171 -7.66 -1.53 -19.60
CA GLY A 171 -7.09 -2.77 -20.07
C GLY A 171 -7.55 -3.09 -21.48
N GLU A 172 -6.97 -4.13 -22.05
CA GLU A 172 -7.22 -4.50 -23.43
C GLU A 172 -8.40 -5.49 -23.53
N ILE A 173 -9.39 -5.15 -24.34
CA ILE A 173 -10.48 -6.03 -24.72
C ILE A 173 -10.54 -6.03 -26.24
N ASN A 174 -10.39 -7.22 -26.85
CA ASN A 174 -10.42 -7.43 -28.30
C ASN A 174 -9.44 -6.52 -29.07
N GLY A 175 -8.19 -6.38 -28.60
CA GLY A 175 -7.18 -5.55 -29.26
C GLY A 175 -7.33 -4.04 -29.03
N LYS A 176 -8.28 -3.61 -28.19
CA LYS A 176 -8.55 -2.20 -27.91
C LYS A 176 -8.42 -1.89 -26.43
N ILE A 177 -7.72 -0.81 -26.10
CA ILE A 177 -7.67 -0.26 -24.74
C ILE A 177 -9.04 0.31 -24.41
N GLN A 178 -9.67 -0.19 -23.36
CA GLN A 178 -10.97 0.25 -22.87
C GLN A 178 -10.91 0.51 -21.35
N ILE A 179 -11.83 1.34 -20.85
CA ILE A 179 -12.00 1.55 -19.40
C ILE A 179 -12.68 0.31 -18.82
N LEU A 180 -11.96 -0.41 -17.96
CA LEU A 180 -12.47 -1.60 -17.26
C LEU A 180 -13.23 -1.23 -15.99
N SER A 181 -12.77 -0.20 -15.29
CA SER A 181 -13.45 0.34 -14.12
C SER A 181 -13.17 1.83 -13.96
N CYS A 182 -14.14 2.54 -13.39
CA CYS A 182 -14.03 3.94 -13.02
C CYS A 182 -14.64 4.13 -11.64
N ARG A 183 -13.82 4.52 -10.67
CA ARG A 183 -14.19 4.57 -9.26
C ARG A 183 -13.70 5.88 -8.64
N ARG A 184 -14.47 6.47 -7.72
CA ARG A 184 -14.02 7.57 -6.87
C ARG A 184 -13.49 7.00 -5.56
N TYR A 185 -12.28 7.37 -5.22
CA TYR A 185 -11.67 7.06 -3.93
C TYR A 185 -12.07 8.10 -2.88
N ASP A 186 -12.50 7.63 -1.72
CA ASP A 186 -12.73 8.45 -0.53
C ASP A 186 -11.59 8.23 0.48
N PRO A 187 -10.70 9.21 0.67
CA PRO A 187 -9.60 9.11 1.63
C PRO A 187 -10.06 8.95 3.09
N LYS A 188 -11.26 9.43 3.44
CA LYS A 188 -11.75 9.38 4.82
C LYS A 188 -12.16 7.97 5.23
N THR A 189 -12.75 7.23 4.31
CA THR A 189 -13.24 5.86 4.54
C THR A 189 -12.32 4.80 3.95
N ASN A 190 -11.26 5.23 3.23
CA ASN A 190 -10.36 4.36 2.46
C ASN A 190 -11.14 3.37 1.59
N SER A 191 -12.12 3.87 0.83
CA SER A 191 -13.04 3.04 0.05
C SER A 191 -13.25 3.58 -1.36
N PHE A 192 -13.78 2.74 -2.24
CA PHE A 192 -14.17 3.11 -3.59
C PHE A 192 -15.69 3.16 -3.74
N THR A 193 -16.17 4.12 -4.53
CA THR A 193 -17.53 4.14 -5.06
C THR A 193 -17.47 4.11 -6.59
N ASP A 194 -18.25 3.24 -7.22
CA ASP A 194 -18.32 3.20 -8.69
C ASP A 194 -18.91 4.48 -9.26
N VAL A 195 -18.33 4.96 -10.36
CA VAL A 195 -18.78 6.15 -11.08
C VAL A 195 -18.89 5.84 -12.56
N SER A 196 -19.94 6.32 -13.21
CA SER A 196 -20.09 6.18 -14.66
C SER A 196 -18.98 6.98 -15.38
N PRO A 197 -18.21 6.39 -16.30
CA PRO A 197 -17.27 7.14 -17.13
C PRO A 197 -17.94 8.29 -17.90
N ALA A 198 -19.15 8.05 -18.42
CA ALA A 198 -19.92 9.03 -19.17
C ALA A 198 -20.28 10.27 -18.33
N SER A 199 -20.56 10.11 -17.03
CA SER A 199 -20.86 11.27 -16.16
C SER A 199 -19.63 12.15 -15.89
N LEU A 200 -18.43 11.64 -16.18
CA LEU A 200 -17.16 12.37 -16.08
C LEU A 200 -16.67 12.90 -17.44
N GLY A 201 -17.43 12.65 -18.51
CA GLY A 201 -17.03 12.96 -19.89
C GLY A 201 -15.84 12.12 -20.37
N LEU A 202 -15.74 10.88 -19.89
CA LEU A 202 -14.75 9.89 -20.32
C LEU A 202 -15.47 8.88 -21.22
N GLU A 203 -15.15 8.89 -22.52
CA GLU A 203 -15.60 7.92 -23.53
C GLU A 203 -14.50 6.89 -23.83
#